data_AF-A0AA38L8Q6-F1
#
_entry.id   AF-A0AA38L8Q6-F1
#
_cell.length_a   1.000
_cell.length_b   1.000
_cell.length_c   1.000
_cell.angle_alpha   90.00
_cell.angle_beta   90.00
_cell.angle_gamma   90.00
#
_symmetry.space_group_name_H-M   'P 1'
#
loop_
_entity.id
_entity.type
_entity.pdbx_description
1 polymer ?
#
loop_
_entity_poly.entity_id
_entity_poly.type
_entity_poly.pdbx_seq_one_letter_code
_entity_poly.pdbx_strand_id
1 'polypeptide(L)'
;MGGSGKTTLAKEIYNRKFLSMDRSSFVFNVRDAEAKCVLHKKQRRLLEDPGVKGVSFDDTEQGKAILASRLISVSVLIVLDDVDHTDQMDALLPAKDILGRGSLKKTSIGEIKPTTAGSLREIVEFPSCSGTLLPYSAGAEKIGVNNGLMGDNLPPQDEVVTLMQNNNIGKLRIYKAEPHVLEAFANSGIEIIIGVANFELRDISSNQEVANMWVDENIIPYYPATNIKYIAVGNQAFEKTKYGLYVLSAMNNIQIALEKANLQHRIKVSTTHGRAVIPMSLLPSKGTFNNRVKNKMRSVLQFLDDHGSPYMANIYPYFAYLENPNISIDYALFKSTAPTVIDGD
;
A
#
# COMPACT_ATOMS: atom_id res chain seq x y z
N MET A 1 0.36 0.06 -12.50
CA MET A 1 0.68 -0.98 -11.50
C MET A 1 0.07 -0.54 -10.19
N GLY A 2 -1.13 -1.07 -9.88
CA GLY A 2 -1.86 -0.75 -8.66
C GLY A 2 -1.36 -1.60 -7.50
N GLY A 3 -0.65 -0.97 -6.57
CA GLY A 3 -0.28 -1.54 -5.29
C GLY A 3 -0.62 -0.54 -4.19
N SER A 4 -1.91 -0.36 -3.91
CA SER A 4 -2.41 0.74 -3.07
C SER A 4 -2.97 0.28 -1.71
N GLY A 5 -2.53 -0.87 -1.20
CA GLY A 5 -2.82 -1.29 0.18
C GLY A 5 -4.31 -1.55 0.50
N LYS A 6 -5.22 -1.45 -0.47
CA LYS A 6 -6.66 -1.69 -0.27
C LYS A 6 -6.96 -3.11 0.19
N THR A 7 -6.36 -4.10 -0.48
CA THR A 7 -6.35 -5.49 -0.04
C THR A 7 -5.80 -5.64 1.38
N THR A 8 -4.73 -4.89 1.72
CA THR A 8 -4.11 -4.94 3.05
C THR A 8 -5.05 -4.39 4.12
N LEU A 9 -5.76 -3.30 3.83
CA LEU A 9 -6.77 -2.72 4.72
C LEU A 9 -8.01 -3.61 4.85
N ALA A 10 -8.51 -4.17 3.75
CA ALA A 10 -9.63 -5.12 3.77
C ALA A 10 -9.31 -6.34 4.64
N LYS A 11 -8.08 -6.86 4.52
CA LYS A 11 -7.59 -7.98 5.32
C LYS A 11 -7.37 -7.61 6.79
N GLU A 12 -6.96 -6.38 7.08
CA GLU A 12 -6.83 -5.89 8.46
C GLU A 12 -8.21 -5.73 9.15
N ILE A 13 -9.21 -5.21 8.43
CA ILE A 13 -10.59 -5.13 8.94
C ILE A 13 -11.13 -6.54 9.22
N TYR A 14 -10.89 -7.49 8.31
CA TYR A 14 -11.23 -8.89 8.52
C TYR A 14 -10.56 -9.44 9.80
N ASN A 15 -9.23 -9.29 9.92
CA ASN A 15 -8.45 -9.81 11.04
C ASN A 15 -8.85 -9.24 12.41
N ARG A 16 -9.35 -8.00 12.46
CA ARG A 16 -9.81 -7.39 13.72
C ARG A 16 -11.19 -7.85 14.17
N LYS A 17 -12.04 -8.26 13.24
CA LYS A 17 -13.47 -8.51 13.50
C LYS A 17 -13.88 -9.97 13.31
N PHE A 18 -13.04 -10.82 12.72
CA PHE A 18 -13.42 -12.20 12.47
C PHE A 18 -13.63 -13.00 13.77
N LEU A 19 -12.89 -12.69 14.84
CA LEU A 19 -13.02 -13.34 16.15
C LEU A 19 -14.29 -12.91 16.92
N SER A 20 -14.90 -11.79 16.56
CA SER A 20 -16.13 -11.29 17.21
C SER A 20 -17.41 -11.76 16.51
N MET A 21 -17.30 -12.71 15.58
CA MET A 21 -18.38 -13.20 14.73
C MET A 21 -18.37 -14.72 14.74
N ASP A 22 -19.54 -15.34 14.73
CA ASP A 22 -19.68 -16.81 14.76
C ASP A 22 -19.09 -17.45 13.50
N ARG A 23 -19.10 -16.74 12.38
CA ARG A 23 -18.53 -17.18 11.10
C ARG A 23 -17.88 -16.01 10.36
N SER A 24 -16.83 -16.29 9.59
CA SER A 24 -16.16 -15.27 8.78
C SER A 24 -15.60 -15.87 7.50
N SER A 25 -15.61 -15.10 6.40
CA SER A 25 -14.98 -15.49 5.14
C SER A 25 -14.40 -14.28 4.41
N PHE A 26 -13.22 -14.45 3.84
CA PHE A 26 -12.54 -13.44 3.04
C PHE A 26 -12.41 -13.90 1.58
N VAL A 27 -12.98 -13.16 0.64
CA VAL A 27 -12.95 -13.50 -0.79
C VAL A 27 -12.07 -12.51 -1.53
N PHE A 28 -10.98 -13.01 -2.10
CA PHE A 28 -10.03 -12.20 -2.84
C PHE A 28 -10.45 -11.97 -4.31
N ASN A 29 -10.12 -10.79 -4.84
CA ASN A 29 -10.12 -10.45 -6.26
C ASN A 29 -11.46 -10.76 -6.98
N VAL A 30 -12.56 -10.19 -6.47
CA VAL A 30 -13.92 -10.46 -6.95
C VAL A 30 -14.14 -10.05 -8.42
N ARG A 31 -13.43 -9.03 -8.90
CA ARG A 31 -13.42 -8.59 -10.31
C ARG A 31 -13.17 -9.72 -11.33
N ASP A 32 -12.31 -10.70 -11.03
CA ASP A 32 -12.03 -11.84 -11.94
C ASP A 32 -13.17 -12.90 -12.03
N ALA A 33 -14.36 -12.62 -11.46
CA ALA A 33 -15.45 -13.59 -11.33
C ALA A 33 -16.45 -13.63 -12.50
N GLU A 34 -16.14 -13.06 -13.68
CA GLU A 34 -17.07 -13.00 -14.82
C GLU A 34 -17.48 -14.40 -15.36
N ALA A 35 -16.66 -15.44 -15.15
CA ALA A 35 -16.98 -16.81 -15.56
C ALA A 35 -17.76 -17.58 -14.47
N LYS A 36 -18.90 -18.19 -14.83
CA LYS A 36 -19.76 -19.01 -13.92
C LYS A 36 -18.99 -20.04 -13.07
N CYS A 37 -17.94 -20.65 -13.62
CA CYS A 37 -17.10 -21.63 -12.91
C CYS A 37 -16.27 -21.00 -11.77
N VAL A 38 -15.87 -19.73 -11.92
CA VAL A 38 -15.11 -18.98 -10.90
C VAL A 38 -16.02 -18.55 -9.75
N LEU A 39 -17.24 -18.10 -10.05
CA LEU A 39 -18.29 -17.82 -9.07
C LEU A 39 -18.63 -19.05 -8.23
N HIS A 40 -18.85 -20.21 -8.86
CA HIS A 40 -19.16 -21.48 -8.16
C HIS A 40 -18.05 -21.88 -7.18
N LYS A 41 -16.77 -21.72 -7.57
CA LYS A 41 -15.62 -21.99 -6.69
C LYS A 41 -15.52 -21.02 -5.52
N LYS A 42 -15.79 -19.73 -5.74
CA LYS A 42 -15.77 -18.70 -4.67
C LYS A 42 -16.92 -18.88 -3.68
N GLN A 43 -18.11 -19.25 -4.17
CA GLN A 43 -19.28 -19.54 -3.35
C GLN A 43 -19.12 -20.85 -2.56
N ARG A 44 -18.48 -21.87 -3.15
CA ARG A 44 -18.10 -23.09 -2.43
C ARG A 44 -17.15 -22.78 -1.28
N ARG A 45 -16.17 -21.90 -1.50
CA ARG A 45 -15.26 -21.44 -0.45
C ARG A 45 -16.00 -20.73 0.69
N LEU A 46 -16.94 -19.84 0.37
CA LEU A 46 -17.82 -19.18 1.35
C LEU A 46 -18.64 -20.17 2.21
N LEU A 47 -18.99 -21.33 1.66
CA LEU A 47 -19.75 -22.39 2.32
C LEU A 47 -18.88 -23.37 3.14
N GLU A 48 -17.61 -23.52 2.77
CA GLU A 48 -16.63 -24.41 3.42
C GLU A 48 -15.89 -23.73 4.58
N ASP A 49 -15.60 -22.43 4.47
CA ASP A 49 -14.79 -21.68 5.46
C ASP A 49 -15.37 -21.60 6.88
N PRO A 50 -16.69 -21.80 7.13
CA PRO A 50 -17.18 -21.83 8.51
C PRO A 50 -17.31 -23.27 9.08
N GLY A 51 -16.49 -24.21 8.61
CA GLY A 51 -16.21 -25.47 9.33
C GLY A 51 -17.02 -26.69 8.92
N VAL A 52 -17.66 -26.71 7.73
CA VAL A 52 -18.38 -27.90 7.23
C VAL A 52 -17.82 -28.28 5.85
N LYS A 53 -17.03 -29.35 5.81
CA LYS A 53 -16.57 -29.95 4.55
C LYS A 53 -17.72 -30.74 3.89
N GLY A 54 -17.84 -30.65 2.57
CA GLY A 54 -18.69 -31.56 1.78
C GLY A 54 -20.05 -31.03 1.32
N VAL A 55 -20.20 -29.72 1.09
CA VAL A 55 -21.44 -29.18 0.49
C VAL A 55 -21.35 -29.26 -1.03
N SER A 56 -22.10 -30.19 -1.63
CA SER A 56 -22.29 -30.26 -3.08
C SER A 56 -23.54 -29.48 -3.46
N PHE A 57 -23.46 -28.65 -4.50
CA PHE A 57 -24.58 -27.93 -5.08
C PHE A 57 -24.30 -27.70 -6.57
N ASP A 58 -25.34 -27.76 -7.40
CA ASP A 58 -25.17 -27.85 -8.86
C ASP A 58 -25.04 -26.48 -9.53
N ASP A 59 -25.57 -25.43 -8.89
CA ASP A 59 -25.61 -24.07 -9.43
C ASP A 59 -25.51 -22.98 -8.34
N THR A 60 -25.26 -21.75 -8.75
CA THR A 60 -25.04 -20.62 -7.84
C THR A 60 -26.29 -20.20 -7.06
N GLU A 61 -27.50 -20.49 -7.55
CA GLU A 61 -28.76 -20.17 -6.87
C GLU A 61 -29.04 -21.15 -5.73
N GLN A 62 -28.75 -22.44 -5.93
CA GLN A 62 -28.73 -23.43 -4.85
C GLN A 62 -27.70 -23.06 -3.78
N GLY A 63 -26.51 -22.60 -4.19
CA GLY A 63 -25.50 -22.09 -3.27
C GLY A 63 -26.01 -20.91 -2.42
N LYS A 64 -26.79 -19.99 -3.00
CA LYS A 64 -27.38 -18.85 -2.29
C LYS A 64 -28.44 -19.28 -1.29
N ALA A 65 -29.31 -20.24 -1.65
CA ALA A 65 -30.32 -20.77 -0.75
C ALA A 65 -29.70 -21.51 0.46
N ILE A 66 -28.60 -22.24 0.23
CA ILE A 66 -27.85 -22.90 1.31
C ILE A 66 -27.14 -21.86 2.18
N LEU A 67 -26.55 -20.81 1.59
CA LEU A 67 -26.00 -19.69 2.35
C LEU A 67 -27.08 -19.00 3.19
N ALA A 68 -28.23 -18.66 2.60
CA ALA A 68 -29.35 -18.01 3.29
C ALA A 68 -29.81 -18.81 4.52
N SER A 69 -30.06 -20.11 4.36
CA SER A 69 -30.50 -20.99 5.45
C SER A 69 -29.45 -21.17 6.55
N ARG A 70 -28.15 -21.10 6.22
CA ARG A 70 -27.05 -21.25 7.18
C ARG A 70 -26.64 -19.96 7.89
N LEU A 71 -26.91 -18.81 7.27
CA LEU A 71 -26.52 -17.49 7.77
C LEU A 71 -27.64 -16.83 8.60
N ILE A 72 -28.86 -17.37 8.57
CA ILE A 72 -30.03 -16.75 9.21
C ILE A 72 -29.96 -16.70 10.76
N SER A 73 -29.21 -17.62 11.38
CA SER A 73 -29.16 -17.81 12.84
C SER A 73 -27.79 -17.53 13.47
N VAL A 74 -26.84 -16.98 12.71
CA VAL A 74 -25.44 -16.79 13.13
C VAL A 74 -24.91 -15.42 12.74
N SER A 75 -24.00 -14.86 13.53
CA SER A 75 -23.31 -13.60 13.20
C SER A 75 -22.17 -13.85 12.21
N VAL A 76 -22.19 -13.20 11.05
CA VAL A 76 -21.24 -13.50 9.96
C VAL A 76 -20.54 -12.26 9.40
N LEU A 77 -19.22 -12.33 9.24
CA LEU A 77 -18.39 -11.34 8.55
C LEU A 77 -17.92 -11.86 7.19
N ILE A 78 -18.41 -11.27 6.10
CA ILE A 78 -17.93 -11.53 4.75
C ILE A 78 -17.24 -10.29 4.21
N VAL A 79 -15.96 -10.42 3.87
CA VAL A 79 -15.17 -9.35 3.25
C VAL A 79 -14.84 -9.75 1.82
N LEU A 80 -15.25 -8.88 0.88
CA LEU A 80 -15.04 -9.08 -0.56
C LEU A 80 -14.02 -8.05 -1.04
N ASP A 81 -12.88 -8.52 -1.55
CA ASP A 81 -11.81 -7.66 -2.05
C ASP A 81 -11.94 -7.45 -3.56
N ASP A 82 -11.69 -6.21 -4.01
CA ASP A 82 -11.77 -5.79 -5.43
C ASP A 82 -13.13 -6.07 -6.10
N VAL A 83 -14.21 -5.56 -5.47
CA VAL A 83 -15.58 -5.52 -6.03
C VAL A 83 -15.77 -4.19 -6.73
N ASP A 84 -16.16 -4.18 -8.01
CA ASP A 84 -16.41 -2.97 -8.79
C ASP A 84 -17.85 -2.79 -9.26
N HIS A 85 -18.70 -3.83 -9.15
CA HIS A 85 -20.13 -3.76 -9.46
C HIS A 85 -21.00 -4.47 -8.41
N THR A 86 -22.19 -3.92 -8.15
CA THR A 86 -23.19 -4.49 -7.22
C THR A 86 -23.63 -5.89 -7.64
N ASP A 87 -23.69 -6.14 -8.94
CA ASP A 87 -24.11 -7.43 -9.52
C ASP A 87 -23.17 -8.58 -9.12
N GLN A 88 -21.88 -8.28 -8.85
CA GLN A 88 -20.91 -9.27 -8.37
C GLN A 88 -21.19 -9.69 -6.93
N MET A 89 -21.73 -8.78 -6.11
CA MET A 89 -22.16 -9.08 -4.75
C MET A 89 -23.44 -9.92 -4.76
N ASP A 90 -24.40 -9.52 -5.59
CA ASP A 90 -25.69 -10.21 -5.72
C ASP A 90 -25.53 -11.58 -6.38
N ALA A 91 -24.48 -11.80 -7.16
CA ALA A 91 -24.11 -13.12 -7.70
C ALA A 91 -23.57 -14.08 -6.62
N LEU A 92 -22.93 -13.58 -5.57
CA LEU A 92 -22.24 -14.39 -4.55
C LEU A 92 -23.02 -14.58 -3.26
N LEU A 93 -23.91 -13.63 -2.90
CA LEU A 93 -24.60 -13.60 -1.62
C LEU A 93 -26.12 -13.69 -1.78
N PRO A 94 -26.85 -14.25 -0.79
CA PRO A 94 -28.31 -14.21 -0.78
C PRO A 94 -28.85 -12.79 -0.60
N ALA A 95 -30.12 -12.59 -0.96
CA ALA A 95 -30.81 -11.31 -0.89
C ALA A 95 -30.76 -10.69 0.52
N LYS A 96 -30.68 -9.36 0.57
CA LYS A 96 -30.33 -8.54 1.75
C LYS A 96 -31.31 -8.70 2.93
N ASP A 97 -32.50 -9.20 2.64
CA ASP A 97 -33.68 -9.37 3.49
C ASP A 97 -33.78 -10.75 4.18
N ILE A 98 -32.96 -11.72 3.79
CA ILE A 98 -33.01 -13.12 4.31
C ILE A 98 -31.98 -13.35 5.44
N LEU A 99 -31.16 -12.35 5.77
CA LEU A 99 -30.08 -12.45 6.76
C LEU A 99 -30.55 -11.90 8.12
N GLY A 100 -30.33 -12.67 9.21
CA GLY A 100 -30.89 -12.40 10.53
C GLY A 100 -30.58 -11.01 11.09
N ARG A 101 -31.47 -10.50 11.97
CA ARG A 101 -31.37 -9.18 12.65
C ARG A 101 -30.08 -9.10 13.49
N GLY A 102 -28.99 -8.69 12.87
CA GLY A 102 -27.67 -8.54 13.49
C GLY A 102 -26.47 -8.86 12.59
N SER A 103 -26.69 -9.48 11.42
CA SER A 103 -25.64 -10.31 10.81
C SER A 103 -25.27 -9.96 9.37
N LEU A 104 -24.91 -8.71 9.07
CA LEU A 104 -23.92 -8.38 8.03
C LEU A 104 -23.54 -6.88 8.05
N LYS A 105 -22.26 -6.54 8.27
CA LYS A 105 -21.72 -5.24 7.83
C LYS A 105 -21.15 -5.42 6.42
N LYS A 106 -21.99 -5.16 5.40
CA LYS A 106 -21.53 -5.03 4.00
C LYS A 106 -20.52 -3.88 3.97
N THR A 107 -19.27 -4.17 3.64
CA THR A 107 -18.26 -3.12 3.50
C THR A 107 -17.49 -3.38 2.22
N SER A 108 -17.97 -2.79 1.12
CA SER A 108 -17.07 -2.40 0.03
C SER A 108 -16.30 -1.17 0.52
N ILE A 109 -15.00 -1.08 0.20
CA ILE A 109 -14.22 0.15 0.45
C ILE A 109 -14.83 1.36 -0.30
N GLY A 110 -15.76 1.12 -1.24
CA GLY A 110 -16.56 2.14 -1.94
C GLY A 110 -17.85 2.63 -1.25
N GLU A 111 -18.35 1.99 -0.19
CA GLU A 111 -19.68 2.32 0.40
C GLU A 111 -19.65 3.17 1.68
N ILE A 112 -18.50 3.70 2.10
CA ILE A 112 -18.47 4.66 3.23
C ILE A 112 -18.91 6.04 2.73
N LYS A 113 -20.23 6.26 2.61
CA LYS A 113 -20.83 7.61 2.54
C LYS A 113 -21.46 7.97 3.88
N PRO A 114 -21.29 9.21 4.38
CA PRO A 114 -22.00 9.69 5.56
C PRO A 114 -23.44 9.98 5.15
N THR A 115 -24.41 9.19 5.62
CA THR A 115 -25.83 9.54 5.50
C THR A 115 -26.47 9.74 6.85
N THR A 116 -27.18 10.86 6.90
CA THR A 116 -27.84 11.50 8.02
C THR A 116 -29.02 10.70 8.54
N ALA A 117 -29.24 10.81 9.85
CA ALA A 117 -30.45 10.52 10.62
C ALA A 117 -30.87 9.04 10.76
N GLY A 118 -30.60 8.49 11.95
CA GLY A 118 -31.36 7.35 12.47
C GLY A 118 -30.54 6.27 13.19
N SER A 119 -29.91 6.62 14.32
CA SER A 119 -29.44 5.71 15.37
C SER A 119 -28.47 4.59 14.99
N LEU A 120 -27.17 4.83 15.21
CA LEU A 120 -26.38 4.09 16.21
C LEU A 120 -25.07 4.84 16.46
N ARG A 121 -24.96 5.36 17.67
CA ARG A 121 -23.77 6.01 18.22
C ARG A 121 -22.73 4.93 18.52
N GLU A 122 -21.60 4.98 17.85
CA GLU A 122 -20.31 4.61 18.42
C GLU A 122 -19.31 5.69 18.01
N ILE A 123 -19.35 6.76 18.78
CA ILE A 123 -18.23 7.68 18.93
C ILE A 123 -17.14 6.83 19.59
N VAL A 124 -16.04 6.56 18.89
CA VAL A 124 -14.82 6.08 19.54
C VAL A 124 -14.22 7.31 20.23
N GLU A 125 -14.67 7.57 21.46
CA GLU A 125 -13.93 8.40 22.40
C GLU A 125 -12.62 7.67 22.70
N PHE A 126 -11.49 8.31 22.41
CA PHE A 126 -10.20 7.87 22.90
C PHE A 126 -10.22 8.04 24.43
N PRO A 127 -9.90 7.02 25.24
CA PRO A 127 -9.67 7.25 26.65
C PRO A 127 -8.51 8.23 26.78
N SER A 128 -8.77 9.39 27.39
CA SER A 128 -7.72 10.27 27.84
C SER A 128 -6.86 9.47 28.82
N CYS A 129 -5.70 9.01 28.39
CA CYS A 129 -4.66 8.67 29.32
C CYS A 129 -4.28 9.97 30.02
N SER A 130 -4.77 10.16 31.24
CA SER A 130 -4.08 10.95 32.26
C SER A 130 -2.81 10.20 32.65
N GLY A 131 -1.87 10.11 31.70
CA GLY A 131 -0.46 9.98 32.00
C GLY A 131 0.08 11.40 31.94
N THR A 132 0.73 11.84 33.01
CA THR A 132 1.40 13.13 33.11
C THR A 132 2.06 13.47 31.77
N LEU A 133 1.56 14.51 31.11
CA LEU A 133 2.19 15.12 29.94
C LEU A 133 3.59 15.56 30.37
N LEU A 134 4.58 14.70 30.15
CA LEU A 134 5.93 15.17 29.97
C LEU A 134 5.85 16.11 28.75
N PRO A 135 6.33 17.36 28.86
CA PRO A 135 6.28 18.29 27.74
C PRO A 135 6.91 17.60 26.53
N TYR A 136 6.08 17.40 25.51
CA TYR A 136 6.52 16.90 24.21
C TYR A 136 7.61 17.84 23.73
N SER A 137 8.84 17.34 23.74
CA SER A 137 9.97 18.01 23.10
C SER A 137 9.59 18.22 21.64
N ALA A 138 9.55 19.48 21.20
CA ALA A 138 9.50 19.85 19.80
C ALA A 138 10.73 19.24 19.09
N GLY A 139 10.60 17.99 18.61
CA GLY A 139 11.73 17.21 18.10
C GLY A 139 11.47 15.74 17.77
N ALA A 140 10.29 15.17 18.04
CA ALA A 140 10.00 13.81 17.58
C ALA A 140 9.77 13.78 16.06
N GLU A 141 10.52 12.93 15.37
CA GLU A 141 10.48 12.78 13.91
C GLU A 141 9.12 12.23 13.44
N LYS A 142 8.47 12.93 12.51
CA LYS A 142 7.16 12.50 11.97
C LYS A 142 7.31 11.35 10.98
N ILE A 143 6.41 10.37 11.04
CA ILE A 143 6.31 9.27 10.07
C ILE A 143 5.77 9.75 8.72
N GLY A 144 5.93 8.91 7.69
CA GLY A 144 5.42 9.16 6.34
C GLY A 144 4.48 8.09 5.81
N VAL A 145 3.74 8.45 4.77
CA VAL A 145 2.82 7.54 4.06
C VAL A 145 2.99 7.63 2.54
N ASN A 146 2.65 6.54 1.84
CA ASN A 146 2.57 6.55 0.38
C ASN A 146 1.15 6.97 -0.03
N ASN A 147 1.02 8.00 -0.87
CA ASN A 147 -0.25 8.44 -1.43
C ASN A 147 -0.44 7.81 -2.82
N GLY A 148 -1.18 6.71 -2.85
CA GLY A 148 -1.49 5.98 -4.07
C GLY A 148 -2.77 6.48 -4.72
N LEU A 149 -2.66 7.08 -5.91
CA LEU A 149 -3.78 7.69 -6.63
C LEU A 149 -4.56 6.73 -7.55
N MET A 150 -4.21 5.44 -7.56
CA MET A 150 -4.96 4.42 -8.31
C MET A 150 -6.19 3.98 -7.49
N GLY A 151 -7.23 4.81 -7.52
CA GLY A 151 -8.56 4.58 -6.97
C GLY A 151 -9.54 5.57 -7.60
N ASP A 152 -10.80 5.17 -7.72
CA ASP A 152 -11.89 5.93 -8.36
C ASP A 152 -12.76 6.71 -7.36
N ASN A 153 -12.53 6.52 -6.07
CA ASN A 153 -13.28 7.12 -4.96
C ASN A 153 -12.37 7.80 -3.92
N LEU A 154 -11.18 8.22 -4.32
CA LEU A 154 -10.22 8.85 -3.42
C LEU A 154 -10.67 10.27 -3.05
N PRO A 155 -10.38 10.73 -1.82
CA PRO A 155 -10.68 12.09 -1.42
C PRO A 155 -9.88 13.13 -2.23
N PRO A 156 -10.38 14.38 -2.33
CA PRO A 156 -9.62 15.53 -2.79
C PRO A 156 -8.29 15.69 -2.02
N GLN A 157 -7.27 16.26 -2.67
CA GLN A 157 -5.90 16.27 -2.09
C GLN A 157 -5.75 17.25 -0.92
N ASP A 158 -6.55 18.31 -0.85
CA ASP A 158 -6.66 19.21 0.30
C ASP A 158 -7.25 18.50 1.53
N GLU A 159 -8.22 17.60 1.34
CA GLU A 159 -8.69 16.71 2.40
C GLU A 159 -7.60 15.72 2.84
N VAL A 160 -6.78 15.21 1.91
CA VAL A 160 -5.63 14.35 2.25
C VAL A 160 -4.59 15.12 3.09
N VAL A 161 -4.29 16.38 2.73
CA VAL A 161 -3.40 17.25 3.53
C VAL A 161 -3.94 17.40 4.95
N THR A 162 -5.23 17.74 5.07
CA THR A 162 -5.90 17.91 6.37
C THR A 162 -5.85 16.61 7.18
N LEU A 163 -6.12 15.47 6.55
CA LEU A 163 -6.04 14.15 7.17
C LEU A 163 -4.62 13.87 7.69
N MET A 164 -3.59 14.15 6.90
CA MET A 164 -2.21 13.94 7.31
C MET A 164 -1.81 14.83 8.49
N GLN A 165 -2.18 16.12 8.45
CA GLN A 165 -1.89 17.07 9.53
C GLN A 165 -2.57 16.66 10.84
N ASN A 166 -3.85 16.28 10.79
CA ASN A 166 -4.62 15.82 11.95
C ASN A 166 -4.05 14.54 12.57
N ASN A 167 -3.36 13.72 11.78
CA ASN A 167 -2.72 12.48 12.24
C ASN A 167 -1.21 12.62 12.49
N ASN A 168 -0.68 13.85 12.52
CA ASN A 168 0.74 14.13 12.71
C ASN A 168 1.67 13.40 11.72
N ILE A 169 1.20 13.16 10.50
CA ILE A 169 1.99 12.58 9.41
C ILE A 169 2.71 13.73 8.69
N GLY A 170 4.04 13.68 8.68
CA GLY A 170 4.88 14.78 8.20
C GLY A 170 5.56 14.53 6.86
N LYS A 171 5.45 13.33 6.30
CA LYS A 171 6.12 12.95 5.06
C LYS A 171 5.17 12.23 4.10
N LEU A 172 5.29 12.49 2.81
CA LEU A 172 4.49 11.92 1.74
C LEU A 172 5.40 11.31 0.68
N ARG A 173 5.00 10.17 0.11
CA ARG A 173 5.53 9.69 -1.16
C ARG A 173 4.43 9.61 -2.21
N ILE A 174 4.67 10.21 -3.38
CA ILE A 174 3.88 9.99 -4.60
C ILE A 174 4.71 9.23 -5.64
N TYR A 175 4.05 8.39 -6.44
CA TYR A 175 4.74 7.45 -7.34
C TYR A 175 5.13 8.05 -8.70
N LYS A 176 4.54 9.18 -9.05
CA LYS A 176 4.91 10.04 -10.18
C LYS A 176 4.57 11.49 -9.83
N ALA A 177 5.07 12.45 -10.61
CA ALA A 177 4.68 13.85 -10.45
C ALA A 177 3.20 14.04 -10.81
N GLU A 178 2.48 14.78 -9.97
CA GLU A 178 1.03 14.97 -10.04
C GLU A 178 0.70 16.42 -9.66
N PRO A 179 0.46 17.33 -10.62
CA PRO A 179 0.26 18.75 -10.36
C PRO A 179 -0.76 19.04 -9.26
N HIS A 180 -1.93 18.40 -9.33
CA HIS A 180 -3.00 18.57 -8.36
C HIS A 180 -2.62 18.15 -6.92
N VAL A 181 -1.68 17.20 -6.75
CA VAL A 181 -1.14 16.86 -5.42
C VAL A 181 -0.13 17.93 -5.00
N LEU A 182 0.78 18.30 -5.89
CA LEU A 182 1.85 19.25 -5.56
C LEU A 182 1.29 20.63 -5.20
N GLU A 183 0.23 21.08 -5.88
CA GLU A 183 -0.50 22.31 -5.57
C GLU A 183 -1.20 22.24 -4.21
N ALA A 184 -1.93 21.15 -3.94
CA ALA A 184 -2.64 20.99 -2.68
C ALA A 184 -1.70 20.96 -1.46
N PHE A 185 -0.49 20.43 -1.62
CA PHE A 185 0.50 20.32 -0.55
C PHE A 185 1.37 21.58 -0.37
N ALA A 186 1.17 22.63 -1.16
CA ALA A 186 1.88 23.89 -1.01
C ALA A 186 1.65 24.50 0.39
N ASN A 187 2.73 24.96 1.03
CA ASN A 187 2.76 25.53 2.38
C ASN A 187 2.24 24.61 3.51
N SER A 188 2.02 23.32 3.24
CA SER A 188 1.54 22.35 4.25
C SER A 188 2.61 21.97 5.28
N GLY A 189 3.89 22.21 4.96
CA GLY A 189 5.05 21.76 5.74
C GLY A 189 5.38 20.27 5.58
N ILE A 190 4.56 19.50 4.87
CA ILE A 190 4.76 18.05 4.65
C ILE A 190 5.89 17.83 3.63
N GLU A 191 6.88 17.01 3.99
CA GLU A 191 7.99 16.66 3.12
C GLU A 191 7.57 15.66 2.04
N ILE A 192 7.95 15.87 0.78
CA ILE A 192 7.51 15.01 -0.33
C ILE A 192 8.67 14.30 -1.03
N ILE A 193 8.47 13.00 -1.26
CA ILE A 193 9.21 12.18 -2.22
C ILE A 193 8.38 12.10 -3.52
N ILE A 194 8.94 12.52 -4.64
CA ILE A 194 8.31 12.43 -5.96
C ILE A 194 8.97 11.32 -6.77
N GLY A 195 8.18 10.42 -7.35
CA GLY A 195 8.69 9.39 -8.26
C GLY A 195 8.92 9.90 -9.68
N VAL A 196 9.94 9.38 -10.35
CA VAL A 196 9.99 9.30 -11.82
C VAL A 196 9.42 7.93 -12.20
N ALA A 197 8.41 7.88 -13.06
CA ALA A 197 7.78 6.62 -13.40
C ALA A 197 8.71 5.76 -14.27
N ASN A 198 8.61 4.43 -14.12
CA ASN A 198 9.51 3.51 -14.82
C ASN A 198 9.49 3.69 -16.35
N PHE A 199 8.35 4.06 -16.94
CA PHE A 199 8.23 4.24 -18.39
C PHE A 199 8.98 5.47 -18.91
N GLU A 200 9.22 6.48 -18.08
CA GLU A 200 9.94 7.72 -18.43
C GLU A 200 11.46 7.51 -18.43
N LEU A 201 11.95 6.48 -17.72
CA LEU A 201 13.38 6.27 -17.47
C LEU A 201 14.20 6.16 -18.75
N ARG A 202 13.68 5.52 -19.79
CA ARG A 202 14.43 5.35 -21.05
C ARG A 202 14.73 6.73 -21.66
N ASP A 203 13.71 7.55 -21.80
CA ASP A 203 13.83 8.81 -22.53
C ASP A 203 14.67 9.81 -21.72
N ILE A 204 14.41 9.93 -20.41
CA ILE A 204 15.23 10.72 -19.46
C ILE A 204 16.69 10.26 -19.46
N SER A 205 16.96 8.95 -19.46
CA SER A 205 18.33 8.43 -19.46
C SER A 205 19.11 8.73 -20.74
N SER A 206 18.41 8.87 -21.86
CA SER A 206 19.00 9.00 -23.19
C SER A 206 19.22 10.44 -23.63
N ASN A 207 18.59 11.41 -22.95
CA ASN A 207 18.53 12.78 -23.38
C ASN A 207 18.49 13.74 -22.17
N GLN A 208 19.50 14.60 -22.04
CA GLN A 208 19.63 15.53 -20.92
C GLN A 208 18.54 16.62 -20.98
N GLU A 209 18.15 17.08 -22.16
CA GLU A 209 17.07 18.05 -22.33
C GLU A 209 15.73 17.49 -21.82
N VAL A 210 15.47 16.20 -21.99
CA VAL A 210 14.28 15.55 -21.41
C VAL A 210 14.32 15.56 -19.89
N ALA A 211 15.48 15.33 -19.27
CA ALA A 211 15.63 15.43 -17.82
C ALA A 211 15.46 16.87 -17.31
N ASN A 212 15.98 17.86 -18.06
CA ASN A 212 15.81 19.28 -17.75
C ASN A 212 14.32 19.66 -17.79
N MET A 213 13.61 19.30 -18.87
CA MET A 213 12.17 19.54 -18.99
C MET A 213 11.39 18.87 -17.85
N TRP A 214 11.76 17.65 -17.47
CA TRP A 214 11.11 16.96 -16.36
C TRP A 214 11.23 17.76 -15.05
N VAL A 215 12.41 18.31 -14.74
CA VAL A 215 12.60 19.17 -13.55
C VAL A 215 11.87 20.50 -13.68
N ASP A 216 11.95 21.14 -14.84
CA ASP A 216 11.29 22.43 -15.13
C ASP A 216 9.76 22.35 -15.03
N GLU A 217 9.17 21.19 -15.37
CA GLU A 217 7.73 20.97 -15.32
C GLU A 217 7.26 20.46 -13.95
N ASN A 218 8.03 19.59 -13.29
CA ASN A 218 7.54 18.82 -12.13
C ASN A 218 8.10 19.29 -10.78
N ILE A 219 9.14 20.12 -10.77
CA ILE A 219 9.81 20.57 -9.54
C ILE A 219 9.76 22.09 -9.41
N ILE A 220 10.26 22.81 -10.42
CA ILE A 220 10.41 24.27 -10.38
C ILE A 220 9.11 25.02 -10.08
N PRO A 221 7.95 24.67 -10.65
CA PRO A 221 6.72 25.44 -10.43
C PRO A 221 6.19 25.32 -8.99
N TYR A 222 6.57 24.26 -8.28
CA TYR A 222 6.01 23.94 -6.96
C TYR A 222 6.99 24.23 -5.81
N TYR A 223 8.29 24.23 -6.07
CA TYR A 223 9.31 24.52 -5.05
C TYR A 223 9.55 26.04 -4.91
N PRO A 224 9.67 26.61 -3.69
CA PRO A 224 9.74 25.95 -2.38
C PRO A 224 8.42 25.83 -1.62
N ALA A 225 7.30 26.31 -2.19
CA ALA A 225 6.01 26.27 -1.49
C ALA A 225 5.65 24.83 -1.09
N THR A 226 5.87 23.88 -2.00
CA THR A 226 5.77 22.45 -1.74
C THR A 226 7.15 21.93 -1.31
N ASN A 227 7.22 21.31 -0.13
CA ASN A 227 8.49 20.92 0.51
C ASN A 227 9.02 19.59 -0.07
N ILE A 228 9.48 19.64 -1.32
CA ILE A 228 10.06 18.51 -2.03
C ILE A 228 11.44 18.21 -1.44
N LYS A 229 11.68 16.97 -1.01
CA LYS A 229 12.96 16.53 -0.41
C LYS A 229 13.72 15.55 -1.27
N TYR A 230 13.00 14.66 -1.96
CA TYR A 230 13.63 13.59 -2.72
C TYR A 230 12.94 13.34 -4.05
N ILE A 231 13.73 12.95 -5.05
CA ILE A 231 13.25 12.36 -6.29
C ILE A 231 13.64 10.89 -6.33
N ALA A 232 12.66 10.00 -6.38
CA ALA A 232 12.83 8.57 -6.52
C ALA A 232 12.77 8.17 -8.00
N VAL A 233 13.94 8.06 -8.64
CA VAL A 233 14.07 7.74 -10.06
C VAL A 233 13.79 6.26 -10.30
N GLY A 234 12.55 5.96 -10.66
CA GLY A 234 12.05 4.60 -10.81
C GLY A 234 11.57 3.96 -9.51
N ASN A 235 10.67 2.99 -9.66
CA ASN A 235 10.16 2.15 -8.59
C ASN A 235 10.40 0.68 -8.88
N GLN A 236 11.26 0.05 -8.07
CA GLN A 236 11.63 -1.35 -8.18
C GLN A 236 12.11 -1.74 -9.60
N ALA A 237 12.77 -0.80 -10.28
CA ALA A 237 13.15 -0.96 -11.69
C ALA A 237 14.16 -2.10 -11.93
N PHE A 238 14.90 -2.51 -10.91
CA PHE A 238 15.84 -3.64 -10.99
C PHE A 238 15.15 -5.01 -10.88
N GLU A 239 13.83 -5.09 -10.66
CA GLU A 239 13.09 -6.34 -10.43
C GLU A 239 12.43 -6.88 -11.71
N LYS A 240 13.06 -7.85 -12.40
CA LYS A 240 12.50 -8.52 -13.60
C LYS A 240 11.90 -7.56 -14.66
N THR A 241 12.36 -6.29 -14.71
CA THR A 241 11.91 -5.31 -15.70
C THR A 241 13.02 -4.97 -16.70
N LYS A 242 12.62 -4.41 -17.84
CA LYS A 242 13.52 -3.83 -18.84
C LYS A 242 14.15 -2.49 -18.40
N TYR A 243 13.72 -1.92 -17.27
CA TYR A 243 14.03 -0.54 -16.93
C TYR A 243 15.32 -0.37 -16.12
N GLY A 244 15.77 -1.41 -15.43
CA GLY A 244 16.97 -1.35 -14.57
C GLY A 244 18.28 -1.01 -15.31
N LEU A 245 18.31 -0.98 -16.64
CA LEU A 245 19.48 -0.50 -17.39
C LEU A 245 19.51 1.03 -17.56
N TYR A 246 18.38 1.72 -17.37
CA TYR A 246 18.26 3.18 -17.56
C TYR A 246 18.40 3.96 -16.24
N VAL A 247 18.24 3.30 -15.09
CA VAL A 247 18.12 3.96 -13.78
C VAL A 247 19.30 4.88 -13.47
N LEU A 248 20.54 4.40 -13.58
CA LEU A 248 21.71 5.19 -13.20
C LEU A 248 21.89 6.42 -14.11
N SER A 249 21.75 6.24 -15.43
CA SER A 249 21.83 7.35 -16.38
C SER A 249 20.70 8.36 -16.17
N ALA A 250 19.47 7.90 -15.87
CA ALA A 250 18.38 8.80 -15.52
C ALA A 250 18.64 9.55 -14.21
N MET A 251 19.21 8.90 -13.19
CA MET A 251 19.60 9.54 -11.94
C MET A 251 20.65 10.64 -12.17
N ASN A 252 21.68 10.36 -12.97
CA ASN A 252 22.69 11.36 -13.36
C ASN A 252 22.05 12.55 -14.08
N ASN A 253 21.16 12.31 -15.05
CA ASN A 253 20.57 13.40 -15.82
C ASN A 253 19.63 14.27 -14.95
N ILE A 254 18.85 13.65 -14.06
CA ILE A 254 18.02 14.40 -13.09
C ILE A 254 18.89 15.20 -12.12
N GLN A 255 20.01 14.62 -11.66
CA GLN A 255 20.96 15.31 -10.78
C GLN A 255 21.56 16.55 -11.46
N ILE A 256 22.00 16.43 -12.72
CA ILE A 256 22.48 17.56 -13.53
C ILE A 256 21.39 18.63 -13.70
N ALA A 257 20.14 18.22 -13.93
CA ALA A 257 19.02 19.15 -14.06
C ALA A 257 18.75 19.91 -12.73
N LEU A 258 18.84 19.23 -11.59
CA LEU A 258 18.75 19.89 -10.27
C LEU A 258 19.92 20.85 -10.01
N GLU A 259 21.14 20.49 -10.42
CA GLU A 259 22.32 21.37 -10.32
C GLU A 259 22.16 22.64 -11.15
N LYS A 260 21.67 22.50 -12.38
CA LYS A 260 21.32 23.64 -13.25
C LYS A 260 20.30 24.57 -12.59
N ALA A 261 19.38 24.01 -11.81
CA ALA A 261 18.38 24.76 -11.05
C ALA A 261 18.87 25.23 -9.65
N ASN A 262 20.11 24.92 -9.24
CA ASN A 262 20.66 25.16 -7.91
C ASN A 262 19.88 24.48 -6.75
N LEU A 263 19.29 23.31 -7.01
CA LEU A 263 18.46 22.55 -6.06
C LEU A 263 19.12 21.29 -5.51
N GLN A 264 20.31 20.89 -5.98
CA GLN A 264 21.02 19.66 -5.61
C GLN A 264 21.34 19.50 -4.11
N HIS A 265 21.43 20.61 -3.38
CA HIS A 265 21.67 20.62 -1.94
C HIS A 265 20.36 20.64 -1.12
N ARG A 266 19.22 20.84 -1.79
CA ARG A 266 17.89 20.90 -1.18
C ARG A 266 17.04 19.67 -1.48
N ILE A 267 17.20 19.10 -2.67
CA ILE A 267 16.47 17.94 -3.18
C ILE A 267 17.49 16.87 -3.55
N LYS A 268 17.34 15.66 -3.01
CA LYS A 268 18.27 14.55 -3.24
C LYS A 268 17.68 13.50 -4.19
N VAL A 269 18.51 12.95 -5.08
CA VAL A 269 18.11 11.95 -6.07
C VAL A 269 18.43 10.55 -5.57
N SER A 270 17.44 9.65 -5.56
CA SER A 270 17.62 8.25 -5.21
C SER A 270 16.80 7.35 -6.13
N THR A 271 16.76 6.05 -5.87
CA THR A 271 15.89 5.09 -6.53
C THR A 271 15.37 4.08 -5.51
N THR A 272 14.16 3.56 -5.73
CA THR A 272 13.53 2.65 -4.77
C THR A 272 13.73 1.19 -5.17
N HIS A 273 14.15 0.39 -4.19
CA HIS A 273 14.49 -1.02 -4.37
C HIS A 273 13.51 -1.90 -3.61
N GLY A 274 13.04 -2.98 -4.24
CA GLY A 274 12.27 -4.00 -3.54
C GLY A 274 13.15 -5.17 -3.14
N ARG A 275 12.51 -6.24 -2.67
CA ARG A 275 13.19 -7.43 -2.17
C ARG A 275 14.05 -8.10 -3.23
N ALA A 276 13.69 -8.06 -4.52
CA ALA A 276 14.29 -8.95 -5.52
C ALA A 276 15.77 -8.64 -5.83
N VAL A 277 16.30 -7.50 -5.36
CA VAL A 277 17.73 -7.17 -5.47
C VAL A 277 18.59 -7.95 -4.47
N ILE A 278 17.99 -8.57 -3.45
CA ILE A 278 18.65 -9.37 -2.41
C ILE A 278 18.23 -10.85 -2.58
N PRO A 279 19.15 -11.83 -2.51
CA PRO A 279 18.81 -13.24 -2.52
C PRO A 279 17.90 -13.66 -1.35
N MET A 280 16.97 -14.58 -1.63
CA MET A 280 16.15 -15.24 -0.61
C MET A 280 17.05 -16.24 0.14
N SER A 281 17.15 -16.15 1.48
CA SER A 281 17.93 -17.05 2.37
C SER A 281 19.28 -16.53 2.92
N LEU A 282 19.40 -15.25 3.23
CA LEU A 282 20.56 -14.75 3.98
C LEU A 282 20.14 -14.28 5.37
N LEU A 283 20.92 -14.68 6.37
CA LEU A 283 20.93 -13.97 7.65
C LEU A 283 21.28 -12.49 7.39
N PRO A 284 20.77 -11.52 8.17
CA PRO A 284 21.04 -10.11 7.91
C PRO A 284 22.53 -9.76 7.73
N SER A 285 23.44 -10.33 8.54
CA SER A 285 24.90 -10.13 8.45
C SER A 285 25.52 -10.63 7.15
N LYS A 286 24.87 -11.61 6.50
CA LYS A 286 25.31 -12.20 5.22
C LYS A 286 24.62 -11.54 4.04
N GLY A 287 23.89 -10.44 4.24
CA GLY A 287 23.18 -9.72 3.20
C GLY A 287 24.08 -9.33 2.03
N THR A 288 23.70 -9.73 0.81
CA THR A 288 24.40 -9.36 -0.42
C THR A 288 23.42 -9.01 -1.51
N PHE A 289 23.84 -8.25 -2.52
CA PHE A 289 23.04 -8.08 -3.73
C PHE A 289 23.16 -9.30 -4.64
N ASN A 290 22.06 -9.65 -5.30
CA ASN A 290 22.04 -10.71 -6.29
C ASN A 290 23.04 -10.42 -7.42
N ASN A 291 23.81 -11.42 -7.84
CA ASN A 291 24.85 -11.31 -8.88
C ASN A 291 24.34 -10.65 -10.17
N ARG A 292 23.05 -10.83 -10.52
CA ARG A 292 22.43 -10.21 -11.71
C ARG A 292 22.40 -8.67 -11.66
N VAL A 293 22.30 -8.08 -10.47
CA VAL A 293 22.18 -6.62 -10.28
C VAL A 293 23.35 -6.02 -9.53
N LYS A 294 24.24 -6.83 -8.94
CA LYS A 294 25.34 -6.43 -8.07
C LYS A 294 26.22 -5.31 -8.65
N ASN A 295 26.63 -5.42 -9.91
CA ASN A 295 27.48 -4.40 -10.53
C ASN A 295 26.72 -3.08 -10.75
N LYS A 296 25.47 -3.15 -11.19
CA LYS A 296 24.61 -1.96 -11.34
C LYS A 296 24.37 -1.30 -9.99
N MET A 297 24.14 -2.10 -8.95
CA MET A 297 23.92 -1.62 -7.60
C MET A 297 25.16 -0.93 -7.04
N ARG A 298 26.36 -1.46 -7.29
CA ARG A 298 27.61 -0.79 -6.91
C ARG A 298 27.68 0.62 -7.50
N SER A 299 27.36 0.78 -8.78
CA SER A 299 27.35 2.10 -9.42
C SER A 299 26.26 3.03 -8.87
N VAL A 300 25.07 2.50 -8.56
CA VAL A 300 24.01 3.28 -7.88
C VAL A 300 24.48 3.72 -6.50
N LEU A 301 25.08 2.83 -5.71
CA LEU A 301 25.58 3.17 -4.38
C LEU A 301 26.70 4.20 -4.43
N GLN A 302 27.60 4.11 -5.42
CA GLN A 302 28.62 5.14 -5.64
C GLN A 302 27.98 6.49 -5.92
N PHE A 303 27.01 6.55 -6.83
CA PHE A 303 26.25 7.77 -7.08
C PHE A 303 25.60 8.32 -5.80
N LEU A 304 24.97 7.46 -4.99
CA LEU A 304 24.32 7.90 -3.76
C LEU A 304 25.33 8.48 -2.76
N ASP A 305 26.51 7.86 -2.63
CA ASP A 305 27.62 8.32 -1.79
C ASP A 305 28.14 9.69 -2.26
N ASP A 306 28.44 9.81 -3.56
CA ASP A 306 28.98 11.03 -4.19
C ASP A 306 28.06 12.26 -3.97
N HIS A 307 26.74 12.05 -3.88
CA HIS A 307 25.75 13.12 -3.76
C HIS A 307 25.14 13.24 -2.35
N GLY A 308 25.59 12.44 -1.38
CA GLY A 308 25.04 12.40 -0.02
C GLY A 308 23.54 12.08 0.00
N SER A 309 23.13 11.11 -0.81
CA SER A 309 21.74 10.72 -1.02
C SER A 309 21.42 9.36 -0.37
N PRO A 310 20.21 9.13 0.16
CA PRO A 310 19.90 7.89 0.85
C PRO A 310 19.64 6.73 -0.12
N TYR A 311 19.85 5.50 0.36
CA TYR A 311 19.29 4.29 -0.26
C TYR A 311 17.82 4.13 0.14
N MET A 312 16.91 3.95 -0.84
CA MET A 312 15.49 3.74 -0.55
C MET A 312 15.05 2.30 -0.76
N ALA A 313 14.49 1.67 0.27
CA ALA A 313 14.04 0.29 0.24
C ALA A 313 12.54 0.17 0.55
N ASN A 314 11.82 -0.58 -0.29
CA ASN A 314 10.47 -1.02 -0.01
C ASN A 314 10.54 -2.34 0.77
N ILE A 315 10.27 -2.28 2.08
CA ILE A 315 10.40 -3.42 2.99
C ILE A 315 9.01 -3.90 3.40
N TYR A 316 8.72 -5.18 3.16
CA TYR A 316 7.43 -5.79 3.44
C TYR A 316 7.62 -7.12 4.21
N PRO A 317 7.56 -7.13 5.55
CA PRO A 317 7.54 -8.36 6.34
C PRO A 317 6.42 -9.31 5.93
N TYR A 318 5.28 -8.76 5.49
CA TYR A 318 4.13 -9.52 4.97
C TYR A 318 4.50 -10.50 3.85
N PHE A 319 5.22 -10.07 2.82
CA PHE A 319 5.62 -10.98 1.73
C PHE A 319 6.63 -12.02 2.21
N ALA A 320 7.53 -11.64 3.13
CA ALA A 320 8.45 -12.58 3.76
C ALA A 320 7.70 -13.74 4.45
N TYR A 321 6.69 -13.40 5.25
CA TYR A 321 5.83 -14.35 5.95
C TYR A 321 5.09 -15.30 4.99
N LEU A 322 4.52 -14.77 3.90
CA LEU A 322 3.81 -15.61 2.93
C LEU A 322 4.72 -16.57 2.16
N GLU A 323 5.94 -16.14 1.86
CA GLU A 323 6.88 -16.91 1.03
C GLU A 323 7.73 -17.89 1.85
N ASN A 324 7.83 -17.71 3.17
CA ASN A 324 8.66 -18.53 4.04
C ASN A 324 7.86 -19.02 5.25
N PRO A 325 7.45 -20.31 5.29
CA PRO A 325 6.66 -20.85 6.41
C PRO A 325 7.42 -20.87 7.74
N ASN A 326 8.74 -20.67 7.75
CA ASN A 326 9.54 -20.58 8.97
C ASN A 326 9.47 -19.19 9.63
N ILE A 327 8.93 -18.19 8.94
CA ILE A 327 8.69 -16.87 9.52
C ILE A 327 7.36 -16.93 10.27
N SER A 328 7.40 -16.72 11.59
CA SER A 328 6.17 -16.67 12.39
C SER A 328 5.40 -15.37 12.14
N ILE A 329 4.08 -15.42 12.33
CA ILE A 329 3.24 -14.23 12.26
C ILE A 329 3.61 -13.20 13.33
N ASP A 330 4.00 -13.66 14.52
CA ASP A 330 4.44 -12.78 15.61
C ASP A 330 5.75 -12.08 15.28
N TYR A 331 6.65 -12.72 14.54
CA TYR A 331 7.87 -12.06 14.06
C TYR A 331 7.55 -11.00 13.01
N ALA A 332 6.69 -11.32 12.04
CA ALA A 332 6.29 -10.38 11.00
C ALA A 332 5.50 -9.16 11.52
N LEU A 333 4.80 -9.31 12.65
CA LEU A 333 4.01 -8.26 13.31
C LEU A 333 4.74 -7.56 14.46
N PHE A 334 6.03 -7.81 14.66
CA PHE A 334 6.83 -7.23 15.75
C PHE A 334 6.30 -7.56 17.17
N LYS A 335 5.70 -8.75 17.34
CA LYS A 335 5.15 -9.26 18.61
C LYS A 335 6.04 -10.32 19.27
N SER A 336 7.13 -10.72 18.63
CA SER A 336 8.06 -11.70 19.19
C SER A 336 8.70 -11.16 20.48
N THR A 337 8.63 -11.94 21.55
CA THR A 337 9.18 -11.56 22.88
C THR A 337 10.58 -12.11 23.13
N ALA A 338 11.11 -12.92 22.21
CA ALA A 338 12.45 -13.48 22.25
C ALA A 338 13.12 -13.33 20.86
N PRO A 339 14.46 -13.33 20.79
CA PRO A 339 15.16 -13.34 19.52
C PRO A 339 14.73 -14.53 18.66
N THR A 340 14.20 -14.25 17.48
CA THR A 340 13.76 -15.27 16.50
C THR A 340 14.81 -15.58 15.45
N VAL A 341 15.82 -14.71 15.32
CA VAL A 341 16.96 -14.87 14.41
C VAL A 341 18.22 -14.60 15.23
N ILE A 342 19.11 -15.59 15.27
CA ILE A 342 20.48 -15.44 15.78
C ILE A 342 21.35 -15.19 14.56
N ASP A 343 22.04 -14.06 14.53
CA ASP A 343 22.80 -13.58 13.39
C ASP A 343 24.20 -13.12 13.80
N GLY A 344 25.22 -13.71 13.18
CA GLY A 344 26.61 -13.59 13.60
C GLY A 344 27.02 -14.65 14.64
N ASP A 345 28.32 -14.68 14.95
CA ASP A 345 28.88 -15.40 16.11
C ASP A 345 28.90 -14.49 17.35
#